data_AF-A0A7Z9ZMA9-F1
#
_entry.id   AF-A0A7Z9ZMA9-F1
#
_cell.length_a   1.000
_cell.length_b   1.000
_cell.length_c   1.000
_cell.angle_alpha   90.00
_cell.angle_beta   90.00
_cell.angle_gamma   90.00
#
_symmetry.space_group_name_H-M   'P 1'
#
loop_
_entity.id
_entity.type
_entity.pdbx_description
1 polymer ?
#
loop_
_entity_poly.entity_id
_entity_poly.type
_entity_poly.pdbx_seq_one_letter_code
_entity_poly.pdbx_strand_id
1 'polypeptide(L)'
;MQRGRESPILRGLCLPIVVLLLMLAVPVAAQGGGTRVYFDPASATVEEGETATVDIVVEDVSNLQGVEVHMVFDPSVLEVVDADAGMAGVQVALGPFVSPDFVAQNVVDPGTGRIDFAYSQMGNTPVSGSGVIGSITFRATASGVSPLTFIEVLLADVGGNQIGVTTENGQVTVTAETPTPTATPIPTPTDTPTSTTGAVLSLIPSTSSVAVGDWTEVTLHVANASNLYGVEVHIAYGAGLDWVGHGGQGCIDDVVVGPSEEDGGVQYAASLQAPSAPFEGECDLITLTFVGSDPGTYSIEIASALLSDPDGNSLEVTTQGATIEVVGPTETPTPPPGGECTDILGYHVVRRGETLYAVGRAYGVRPDAIALCNGIINPNLIRAGTTLAIPNAPWSPIPPGPVAIPQFGPGPGTACRYYHTVRWGENLFRISLRYGVSMWTIAEANRIYNLNYIWAGQVLCIP
;
A
#
# COMPACT_ATOMS: atom_id res chain seq x y z
N MET A 1 -44.75 -59.03 0.70
CA MET A 1 -44.58 -59.11 2.17
C MET A 1 -43.28 -58.35 2.47
N GLN A 2 -43.28 -57.15 3.07
CA GLN A 2 -43.25 -56.87 4.53
C GLN A 2 -42.12 -57.64 5.26
N ARG A 3 -41.19 -57.12 6.07
CA ARG A 3 -40.69 -55.79 6.59
C ARG A 3 -39.18 -56.00 6.97
N GLY A 4 -38.29 -55.05 7.32
CA GLY A 4 -38.30 -53.57 7.44
C GLY A 4 -37.50 -53.08 8.68
N ARG A 5 -36.63 -52.04 8.54
CA ARG A 5 -35.63 -51.47 9.52
C ARG A 5 -34.36 -52.34 9.74
N GLU A 6 -33.17 -51.82 10.09
CA GLU A 6 -32.71 -50.49 10.56
C GLU A 6 -31.21 -50.22 10.18
N SER A 7 -30.69 -49.00 10.38
CA SER A 7 -29.36 -48.55 9.89
C SER A 7 -28.31 -48.27 10.99
N PRO A 8 -26.99 -48.38 10.70
CA PRO A 8 -25.92 -47.59 11.32
C PRO A 8 -25.11 -46.81 10.24
N ILE A 9 -24.88 -45.49 10.28
CA ILE A 9 -24.16 -44.63 11.24
C ILE A 9 -22.61 -44.69 11.14
N LEU A 10 -22.07 -43.59 10.59
CA LEU A 10 -20.73 -42.97 10.73
C LEU A 10 -19.41 -43.75 10.45
N ARG A 11 -18.65 -43.24 9.46
CA ARG A 11 -17.20 -42.85 9.48
C ARG A 11 -16.73 -42.64 8.03
N GLY A 12 -16.02 -41.58 7.65
CA GLY A 12 -15.70 -40.33 8.34
C GLY A 12 -15.03 -39.36 7.36
N LEU A 13 -15.49 -38.11 7.31
CA LEU A 13 -14.90 -37.06 6.48
C LEU A 13 -13.88 -36.29 7.33
N CYS A 14 -12.62 -36.22 6.90
CA CYS A 14 -11.57 -35.52 7.64
C CYS A 14 -11.51 -34.06 7.16
N LEU A 15 -12.34 -33.21 7.76
CA LEU A 15 -12.30 -31.75 7.58
C LEU A 15 -11.40 -31.16 8.69
N PRO A 16 -10.44 -30.27 8.39
CA PRO A 16 -9.64 -29.63 9.42
C PRO A 16 -10.53 -28.74 10.30
N ILE A 17 -10.37 -28.85 11.62
CA ILE A 17 -11.18 -28.16 12.61
C ILE A 17 -10.69 -26.72 12.73
N VAL A 18 -11.50 -25.76 12.26
CA VAL A 18 -11.36 -24.35 12.63
C VAL A 18 -11.96 -24.17 14.01
N VAL A 19 -11.13 -23.84 15.00
CA VAL A 19 -11.60 -23.48 16.35
C VAL A 19 -11.92 -21.99 16.36
N LEU A 20 -13.12 -21.64 15.90
CA LEU A 20 -13.71 -20.32 16.15
C LEU A 20 -14.20 -20.30 17.61
N LEU A 21 -13.45 -19.63 18.48
CA LEU A 21 -13.72 -19.63 19.91
C LEU A 21 -14.73 -18.53 20.27
N LEU A 22 -16.02 -18.87 20.12
CA LEU A 22 -17.15 -18.00 20.42
C LEU A 22 -17.21 -17.71 21.93
N MET A 23 -16.64 -16.60 22.38
CA MET A 23 -16.67 -16.19 23.79
C MET A 23 -18.06 -15.65 24.15
N LEU A 24 -18.69 -16.27 25.16
CA LEU A 24 -19.89 -15.74 25.78
C LEU A 24 -19.51 -14.57 26.71
N ALA A 25 -19.83 -13.35 26.29
CA ALA A 25 -19.61 -12.16 27.09
C ALA A 25 -20.42 -12.21 28.40
N VAL A 26 -19.73 -12.39 29.52
CA VAL A 26 -20.27 -12.08 30.85
C VAL A 26 -19.91 -10.62 31.12
N PRO A 27 -20.88 -9.72 31.37
CA PRO A 27 -20.58 -8.31 31.60
C PRO A 27 -19.84 -8.12 32.92
N VAL A 28 -18.51 -8.10 32.85
CA VAL A 28 -17.65 -7.62 33.93
C VAL A 28 -17.82 -6.10 33.99
N ALA A 29 -18.17 -5.58 35.16
CA ALA A 29 -18.34 -4.13 35.34
C ALA A 29 -17.02 -3.41 35.00
N ALA A 30 -17.09 -2.46 34.08
CA ALA A 30 -15.93 -1.71 33.59
C ALA A 30 -15.17 -1.05 34.75
N GLN A 31 -13.90 -1.46 34.93
CA GLN A 31 -12.95 -0.64 35.67
C GLN A 31 -12.35 0.36 34.70
N GLY A 32 -12.55 1.65 34.97
CA GLY A 32 -12.03 2.72 34.12
C GLY A 32 -10.51 2.78 34.14
N GLY A 33 -9.88 2.21 33.12
CA GLY A 33 -8.57 2.63 32.61
C GLY A 33 -8.81 3.63 31.46
N GLY A 34 -7.89 4.59 31.26
CA GLY A 34 -8.07 5.72 30.35
C GLY A 34 -8.06 5.41 28.85
N THR A 35 -8.14 4.13 28.46
CA THR A 35 -8.03 3.72 27.05
C THR A 35 -9.24 4.18 26.25
N ARG A 36 -8.99 4.94 25.18
CA ARG A 36 -10.02 5.54 24.32
C ARG A 36 -9.78 5.14 22.86
N VAL A 37 -10.85 4.89 22.11
CA VAL A 37 -10.80 4.67 20.66
C VAL A 37 -11.69 5.69 19.97
N TYR A 38 -11.19 6.37 18.95
CA TYR A 38 -11.88 7.47 18.30
C TYR A 38 -11.44 7.62 16.83
N PHE A 39 -12.17 8.42 16.07
CA PHE A 39 -11.84 8.78 14.71
C PHE A 39 -11.01 10.07 14.65
N ASP A 40 -9.95 10.10 13.84
CA ASP A 40 -9.15 11.31 13.58
C ASP A 40 -9.04 11.55 12.06
N PRO A 41 -9.55 12.68 11.52
CA PRO A 41 -10.32 13.71 12.21
C PRO A 41 -11.68 13.21 12.69
N ALA A 42 -12.12 13.65 13.87
CA ALA A 42 -13.43 13.30 14.43
C ALA A 42 -14.60 13.83 13.58
N SER A 43 -14.37 14.88 12.79
CA SER A 43 -15.30 15.37 11.77
C SER A 43 -14.53 15.79 10.52
N ALA A 44 -14.80 15.14 9.39
CA ALA A 44 -14.33 15.56 8.08
C ALA A 44 -15.43 16.32 7.32
N THR A 45 -15.02 17.24 6.43
CA THR A 45 -15.87 17.83 5.40
C THR A 45 -15.16 17.65 4.06
N VAL A 46 -15.90 17.24 3.05
CA VAL A 46 -15.40 16.81 1.73
C VAL A 46 -16.45 17.18 0.67
N GLU A 47 -16.05 17.52 -0.55
CA GLU A 47 -17.01 17.75 -1.64
C GLU A 47 -17.45 16.42 -2.28
N GLU A 48 -18.60 16.42 -2.96
CA GLU A 48 -19.10 15.23 -3.67
C GLU A 48 -18.07 14.77 -4.72
N GLY A 49 -17.74 13.47 -4.78
CA GLY A 49 -16.70 12.90 -5.65
C GLY A 49 -15.28 12.84 -5.03
N GLU A 50 -14.93 13.75 -4.11
CA GLU A 50 -13.64 13.76 -3.40
C GLU A 50 -13.50 12.59 -2.40
N THR A 51 -12.27 12.38 -1.89
CA THR A 51 -11.96 11.37 -0.87
C THR A 51 -11.46 11.98 0.43
N ALA A 52 -11.93 11.47 1.57
CA ALA A 52 -11.45 11.79 2.91
C ALA A 52 -10.93 10.54 3.62
N THR A 53 -9.70 10.59 4.14
CA THR A 53 -9.16 9.53 5.01
C THR A 53 -9.44 9.86 6.47
N VAL A 54 -9.90 8.85 7.21
CA VAL A 54 -10.18 8.92 8.64
C VAL A 54 -9.47 7.75 9.34
N ASP A 55 -8.61 8.09 10.29
CA ASP A 55 -7.88 7.14 11.12
C ASP A 55 -8.73 6.67 12.30
N ILE A 56 -8.67 5.38 12.60
CA ILE A 56 -9.09 4.80 13.87
C ILE A 56 -7.88 4.87 14.80
N VAL A 57 -7.96 5.72 15.83
CA VAL A 57 -6.87 5.94 16.79
C VAL A 57 -7.21 5.27 18.11
N VAL A 58 -6.24 4.57 18.70
CA VAL A 58 -6.28 4.16 20.11
C VAL A 58 -5.40 5.09 20.94
N GLU A 59 -5.87 5.48 22.11
CA GLU A 59 -5.20 6.35 23.07
C GLU A 59 -5.07 5.65 24.42
N ASP A 60 -3.92 5.80 25.08
CA ASP A 60 -3.62 5.27 26.42
C ASP A 60 -3.94 3.76 26.61
N VAL A 61 -3.62 2.92 25.61
CA VAL A 61 -3.75 1.45 25.73
C VAL A 61 -2.53 0.83 26.40
N SER A 62 -2.73 -0.28 27.12
CA SER A 62 -1.66 -1.05 27.74
C SER A 62 -1.76 -2.55 27.39
N ASN A 63 -0.63 -3.14 27.04
CA ASN A 63 -0.48 -4.54 26.61
C ASN A 63 -1.44 -5.00 25.48
N LEU A 64 -1.75 -4.13 24.52
CA LEU A 64 -2.62 -4.44 23.38
C LEU A 64 -2.01 -5.56 22.51
N GLN A 65 -2.80 -6.60 22.26
CA GLN A 65 -2.42 -7.82 21.55
C GLN A 65 -3.42 -8.20 20.43
N GLY A 66 -4.68 -7.83 20.59
CA GLY A 66 -5.75 -8.05 19.62
C GLY A 66 -6.66 -6.84 19.51
N VAL A 67 -7.09 -6.54 18.29
CA VAL A 67 -8.01 -5.46 17.93
C VAL A 67 -9.14 -6.09 17.14
N GLU A 68 -10.38 -5.79 17.50
CA GLU A 68 -11.59 -6.11 16.76
C GLU A 68 -12.52 -4.90 16.82
N VAL A 69 -12.94 -4.42 15.64
CA VAL A 69 -13.73 -3.21 15.44
C VAL A 69 -14.87 -3.55 14.50
N HIS A 70 -16.08 -3.29 14.96
CA HIS A 70 -17.30 -3.31 14.17
C HIS A 70 -17.87 -1.90 14.13
N MET A 71 -18.04 -1.33 12.95
CA MET A 71 -18.60 0.01 12.77
C MET A 71 -19.53 0.09 11.57
N VAL A 72 -20.31 1.18 11.50
CA VAL A 72 -21.14 1.52 10.34
C VAL A 72 -20.96 2.98 9.92
N PHE A 73 -21.14 3.20 8.63
CA PHE A 73 -21.33 4.50 7.97
C PHE A 73 -22.63 4.46 7.14
N ASP A 74 -23.06 5.59 6.59
CA ASP A 74 -24.18 5.64 5.63
C ASP A 74 -23.66 5.39 4.19
N PRO A 75 -23.98 4.25 3.56
CA PRO A 75 -23.51 3.90 2.22
C PRO A 75 -24.24 4.65 1.09
N SER A 76 -25.24 5.49 1.42
CA SER A 76 -25.86 6.40 0.46
C SER A 76 -25.11 7.73 0.31
N VAL A 77 -24.16 8.02 1.20
CA VAL A 77 -23.39 9.27 1.28
C VAL A 77 -21.89 9.04 1.06
N LEU A 78 -21.37 7.88 1.48
CA LEU A 78 -19.97 7.48 1.28
C LEU A 78 -19.87 6.08 0.66
N GLU A 79 -18.75 5.81 -0.01
CA GLU A 79 -18.21 4.47 -0.22
C GLU A 79 -16.82 4.36 0.43
N VAL A 80 -16.36 3.15 0.77
CA VAL A 80 -14.96 2.95 1.20
C VAL A 80 -14.12 2.66 -0.04
N VAL A 81 -13.03 3.42 -0.21
CA VAL A 81 -12.01 3.21 -1.24
C VAL A 81 -11.05 2.13 -0.76
N ASP A 82 -10.71 1.20 -1.66
CA ASP A 82 -9.87 0.06 -1.33
C ASP A 82 -8.42 0.46 -0.99
N ALA A 83 -7.91 -0.04 0.14
CA ALA A 83 -6.54 0.13 0.59
C ALA A 83 -5.51 -0.69 -0.23
N ASP A 84 -5.92 -1.77 -0.91
CA ASP A 84 -5.11 -2.47 -1.92
C ASP A 84 -6.02 -2.94 -3.06
N ALA A 85 -6.21 -2.07 -4.05
CA ALA A 85 -6.98 -2.33 -5.27
C ALA A 85 -6.52 -3.57 -6.08
N GLY A 86 -5.43 -4.23 -5.69
CA GLY A 86 -4.98 -5.52 -6.21
C GLY A 86 -5.41 -6.74 -5.39
N MET A 87 -6.30 -6.60 -4.40
CA MET A 87 -6.97 -7.69 -3.67
C MET A 87 -8.50 -7.64 -3.86
N ALA A 88 -9.18 -8.79 -3.69
CA ALA A 88 -10.61 -8.89 -3.95
C ALA A 88 -11.43 -8.63 -2.68
N GLY A 89 -11.81 -7.37 -2.44
CA GLY A 89 -12.72 -6.95 -1.38
C GLY A 89 -12.39 -5.54 -0.90
N VAL A 90 -13.37 -4.79 -0.43
CA VAL A 90 -13.16 -3.41 0.07
C VAL A 90 -12.51 -3.47 1.46
N GLN A 91 -11.39 -2.78 1.69
CA GLN A 91 -10.51 -2.95 2.87
C GLN A 91 -10.23 -1.66 3.67
N VAL A 92 -9.97 -1.84 4.96
CA VAL A 92 -9.33 -0.87 5.87
C VAL A 92 -7.80 -1.04 5.80
N ALA A 93 -7.04 0.05 5.74
CA ALA A 93 -5.57 -0.01 5.81
C ALA A 93 -5.11 -0.27 7.25
N LEU A 94 -4.05 -1.08 7.44
CA LEU A 94 -3.48 -1.35 8.76
C LEU A 94 -2.66 -0.15 9.27
N GLY A 95 -2.97 0.31 10.48
CA GLY A 95 -2.24 1.40 11.12
C GLY A 95 -0.87 0.95 11.68
N PRO A 96 0.16 1.83 11.71
CA PRO A 96 1.52 1.48 12.11
C PRO A 96 1.70 1.20 13.61
N PHE A 97 0.70 1.50 14.46
CA PHE A 97 0.83 1.32 15.91
C PHE A 97 0.88 -0.14 16.34
N VAL A 98 0.23 -1.03 15.57
CA VAL A 98 0.25 -2.47 15.79
C VAL A 98 0.88 -3.13 14.58
N SER A 99 1.78 -4.09 14.79
CA SER A 99 2.31 -4.94 13.73
C SER A 99 1.64 -6.32 13.84
N PRO A 100 0.47 -6.53 13.21
CA PRO A 100 -0.20 -7.83 13.23
C PRO A 100 0.57 -8.84 12.36
N ASP A 101 0.62 -10.07 12.84
CA ASP A 101 1.04 -11.24 12.08
C ASP A 101 -0.15 -12.12 11.65
N PHE A 102 -1.36 -11.78 12.12
CA PHE A 102 -2.62 -12.41 11.74
C PHE A 102 -3.74 -11.37 11.61
N VAL A 103 -4.36 -11.29 10.44
CA VAL A 103 -5.61 -10.54 10.21
C VAL A 103 -6.75 -11.56 10.12
N ALA A 104 -7.74 -11.43 11.00
CA ALA A 104 -8.87 -12.34 11.10
C ALA A 104 -10.05 -11.90 10.23
N GLN A 105 -10.31 -10.59 10.19
CA GLN A 105 -11.34 -9.96 9.37
C GLN A 105 -10.83 -8.60 8.88
N ASN A 106 -11.12 -8.28 7.62
CA ASN A 106 -11.03 -6.94 7.07
C ASN A 106 -12.05 -6.94 5.93
N VAL A 107 -13.27 -6.51 6.21
CA VAL A 107 -14.40 -6.63 5.28
C VAL A 107 -15.28 -5.40 5.41
N VAL A 108 -15.63 -4.81 4.27
CA VAL A 108 -16.70 -3.81 4.17
C VAL A 108 -17.86 -4.40 3.37
N ASP A 109 -19.07 -4.30 3.89
CA ASP A 109 -20.31 -4.57 3.17
C ASP A 109 -20.86 -3.25 2.58
N PRO A 110 -20.70 -3.01 1.27
CA PRO A 110 -21.16 -1.77 0.63
C PRO A 110 -22.68 -1.64 0.60
N GLY A 111 -23.44 -2.73 0.80
CA GLY A 111 -24.91 -2.69 0.85
C GLY A 111 -25.47 -2.26 2.21
N THR A 112 -24.71 -2.43 3.29
CA THR A 112 -25.14 -2.07 4.66
C THR A 112 -24.29 -0.99 5.31
N GLY A 113 -23.18 -0.57 4.68
CA GLY A 113 -22.22 0.38 5.24
C GLY A 113 -21.46 -0.18 6.45
N ARG A 114 -21.46 -1.50 6.65
CA ARG A 114 -20.82 -2.17 7.78
C ARG A 114 -19.36 -2.45 7.49
N ILE A 115 -18.48 -2.17 8.46
CA ILE A 115 -17.06 -2.50 8.43
C ILE A 115 -16.77 -3.45 9.59
N ASP A 116 -16.16 -4.59 9.28
CA ASP A 116 -15.73 -5.62 10.22
C ASP A 116 -14.22 -5.82 10.09
N PHE A 117 -13.46 -5.38 11.11
CA PHE A 117 -12.01 -5.25 11.06
C PHE A 117 -11.37 -5.82 12.33
N ALA A 118 -10.63 -6.92 12.20
CA ALA A 118 -10.05 -7.64 13.34
C ALA A 118 -8.69 -8.27 13.02
N TYR A 119 -7.71 -8.08 13.91
CA TYR A 119 -6.36 -8.61 13.78
C TYR A 119 -5.68 -8.86 15.14
N SER A 120 -4.59 -9.62 15.15
CA SER A 120 -3.80 -9.91 16.36
C SER A 120 -2.30 -10.07 16.09
N GLN A 121 -1.51 -10.03 17.17
CA GLN A 121 -0.05 -10.09 17.22
C GLN A 121 0.46 -11.43 17.78
N MET A 122 -0.06 -12.56 17.30
CA MET A 122 0.07 -13.90 17.91
C MET A 122 1.51 -14.34 18.26
N GLY A 123 2.53 -13.90 17.51
CA GLY A 123 3.95 -14.13 17.74
C GLY A 123 4.78 -12.87 18.06
N ASN A 124 4.16 -11.69 18.11
CA ASN A 124 4.80 -10.40 18.38
C ASN A 124 4.58 -9.97 19.85
N THR A 125 5.34 -8.96 20.31
CA THR A 125 5.17 -8.40 21.65
C THR A 125 3.98 -7.44 21.70
N PRO A 126 3.14 -7.49 22.76
CA PRO A 126 2.03 -6.55 22.92
C PRO A 126 2.50 -5.09 22.97
N VAL A 127 1.72 -4.18 22.38
CA VAL A 127 2.05 -2.74 22.32
C VAL A 127 1.36 -1.93 23.43
N SER A 128 1.84 -0.73 23.71
CA SER A 128 1.28 0.18 24.71
C SER A 128 1.57 1.63 24.34
N GLY A 129 0.68 2.55 24.72
CA GLY A 129 0.72 3.96 24.33
C GLY A 129 -0.49 4.34 23.48
N SER A 130 -0.28 5.23 22.50
CA SER A 130 -1.33 5.74 21.60
C SER A 130 -0.86 5.70 20.15
N GLY A 131 -1.78 5.49 19.20
CA GLY A 131 -1.50 5.52 17.77
C GLY A 131 -2.63 4.98 16.89
N VAL A 132 -2.43 5.07 15.58
CA VAL A 132 -3.39 4.61 14.56
C VAL A 132 -3.41 3.09 14.48
N ILE A 133 -4.58 2.49 14.67
CA ILE A 133 -4.84 1.04 14.57
C ILE A 133 -5.44 0.63 13.21
N GLY A 134 -6.05 1.56 12.48
CA GLY A 134 -6.44 1.37 11.08
C GLY A 134 -6.79 2.70 10.43
N SER A 135 -6.76 2.77 9.10
CA SER A 135 -7.11 3.97 8.34
C SER A 135 -8.13 3.63 7.27
N ILE A 136 -9.22 4.40 7.19
CA ILE A 136 -10.30 4.20 6.22
C ILE A 136 -10.33 5.40 5.28
N THR A 137 -10.18 5.17 3.98
CA THR A 137 -10.42 6.19 2.97
C THR A 137 -11.86 6.07 2.47
N PHE A 138 -12.64 7.13 2.63
CA PHE A 138 -13.99 7.21 2.09
C PHE A 138 -14.01 8.09 0.84
N ARG A 139 -14.75 7.71 -0.20
CA ARG A 139 -15.17 8.64 -1.27
C ARG A 139 -16.57 9.15 -0.95
N ALA A 140 -16.79 10.44 -1.18
CA ALA A 140 -18.11 11.06 -1.12
C ALA A 140 -18.95 10.68 -2.35
N THR A 141 -20.10 10.03 -2.15
CA THR A 141 -20.98 9.55 -3.23
C THR A 141 -22.26 10.35 -3.40
N ALA A 142 -22.67 11.11 -2.37
CA ALA A 142 -23.77 12.07 -2.44
C ALA A 142 -23.68 13.09 -1.29
N SER A 143 -24.12 14.33 -1.53
CA SER A 143 -24.25 15.35 -0.49
C SER A 143 -25.13 14.91 0.69
N GLY A 144 -24.63 15.12 1.92
CA GLY A 144 -25.25 14.57 3.12
C GLY A 144 -24.32 14.57 4.34
N VAL A 145 -24.72 13.86 5.39
CA VAL A 145 -23.87 13.60 6.57
C VAL A 145 -23.91 12.11 6.84
N SER A 146 -22.73 11.49 6.86
CA SER A 146 -22.53 10.07 7.15
C SER A 146 -21.89 9.93 8.53
N PRO A 147 -22.64 9.50 9.57
CA PRO A 147 -22.08 9.27 10.90
C PRO A 147 -21.20 8.02 10.91
N LEU A 148 -19.96 8.15 11.40
CA LEU A 148 -19.05 7.03 11.61
C LEU A 148 -19.27 6.48 13.02
N THR A 149 -20.00 5.37 13.14
CA THR A 149 -20.49 4.85 14.42
C THR A 149 -19.85 3.51 14.76
N PHE A 150 -19.13 3.45 15.87
CA PHE A 150 -18.71 2.16 16.44
C PHE A 150 -19.94 1.40 16.96
N ILE A 151 -20.15 0.18 16.46
CA ILE A 151 -21.11 -0.79 17.01
C ILE A 151 -20.47 -1.48 18.21
N GLU A 152 -19.23 -1.92 18.05
CA GLU A 152 -18.48 -2.67 19.05
C GLU A 152 -16.97 -2.50 18.81
N VAL A 153 -16.20 -2.35 19.88
CA VAL A 153 -14.74 -2.34 19.85
C VAL A 153 -14.25 -3.24 20.97
N LEU A 154 -13.53 -4.30 20.60
CA LEU A 154 -12.90 -5.24 21.52
C LEU A 154 -11.39 -5.11 21.37
N LEU A 155 -10.76 -4.66 22.45
CA LEU A 155 -9.31 -4.66 22.60
C LEU A 155 -8.93 -5.79 23.55
N ALA A 156 -7.92 -6.59 23.22
CA ALA A 156 -7.50 -7.74 24.02
C ALA A 156 -6.03 -7.66 24.44
N ASP A 157 -5.71 -8.11 25.65
CA ASP A 157 -4.35 -8.22 26.17
C ASP A 157 -3.66 -9.53 25.78
N VAL A 158 -2.38 -9.69 26.18
CA VAL A 158 -1.58 -10.90 25.94
C VAL A 158 -2.16 -12.20 26.52
N GLY A 159 -3.03 -12.10 27.53
CA GLY A 159 -3.76 -13.22 28.12
C GLY A 159 -5.11 -13.50 27.44
N GLY A 160 -5.51 -12.69 26.45
CA GLY A 160 -6.84 -12.71 25.85
C GLY A 160 -7.92 -12.07 26.74
N ASN A 161 -7.55 -11.29 27.76
CA ASN A 161 -8.50 -10.55 28.57
C ASN A 161 -8.89 -9.26 27.84
N GLN A 162 -10.15 -8.86 27.95
CA GLN A 162 -10.63 -7.61 27.36
C GLN A 162 -10.02 -6.40 28.11
N ILE A 163 -9.45 -5.47 27.35
CA ILE A 163 -9.04 -4.14 27.82
C ILE A 163 -10.29 -3.24 27.77
N GLY A 164 -10.62 -2.60 28.89
CA GLY A 164 -11.73 -1.66 28.94
C GLY A 164 -11.46 -0.44 28.06
N VAL A 165 -12.41 -0.09 27.19
CA VAL A 165 -12.28 0.98 26.20
C VAL A 165 -13.52 1.89 26.22
N THR A 166 -13.33 3.19 26.03
CA THR A 166 -14.42 4.13 25.68
C THR A 166 -14.30 4.56 24.23
N THR A 167 -15.41 4.53 23.48
CA THR A 167 -15.44 4.88 22.05
C THR A 167 -16.04 6.26 21.81
N GLU A 168 -15.45 7.04 20.91
CA GLU A 168 -16.03 8.29 20.40
C GLU A 168 -16.26 8.21 18.88
N ASN A 169 -17.52 8.37 18.49
CA ASN A 169 -17.97 8.35 17.10
C ASN A 169 -17.55 9.62 16.36
N GLY A 170 -17.48 9.53 15.03
CA GLY A 170 -17.16 10.64 14.14
C GLY A 170 -18.23 10.88 13.09
N GLN A 171 -17.94 11.75 12.12
CA GLN A 171 -18.79 11.94 10.94
C GLN A 171 -17.98 12.45 9.75
N VAL A 172 -18.46 12.13 8.54
CA VAL A 172 -18.07 12.83 7.32
C VAL A 172 -19.27 13.64 6.82
N THR A 173 -19.03 14.91 6.51
CA THR A 173 -20.01 15.82 5.92
C THR A 173 -19.67 15.97 4.45
N VAL A 174 -20.55 15.50 3.57
CA VAL A 174 -20.40 15.72 2.13
C VAL A 174 -21.16 17.00 1.76
N THR A 175 -20.44 18.04 1.35
CA THR A 175 -21.05 19.22 0.77
C THR A 175 -21.33 18.97 -0.71
N ALA A 176 -22.54 19.32 -1.16
CA ALA A 176 -22.83 19.41 -2.59
C ALA A 176 -21.84 20.39 -3.25
N GLU A 177 -21.43 20.10 -4.48
CA GLU A 177 -20.58 20.99 -5.29
C GLU A 177 -21.13 22.42 -5.22
N THR A 178 -20.30 23.35 -4.75
CA THR A 178 -20.69 24.75 -4.74
C THR A 178 -20.45 25.31 -6.15
N PRO A 179 -21.48 25.73 -6.90
CA PRO A 179 -21.26 26.33 -8.22
C PRO A 179 -20.42 27.58 -8.04
N THR A 180 -19.17 27.54 -8.53
CA THR A 180 -18.18 28.59 -8.29
C THR A 180 -18.71 29.94 -8.78
N PRO A 181 -18.88 30.94 -7.89
CA PRO A 181 -19.49 32.20 -8.30
C PRO A 181 -18.53 32.97 -9.22
N THR A 182 -19.03 33.34 -10.40
CA THR A 182 -18.28 34.15 -11.38
C THR A 182 -17.77 35.44 -10.75
N ALA A 183 -16.45 35.55 -10.59
CA ALA A 183 -15.83 36.70 -9.97
C ALA A 183 -16.05 37.98 -10.80
N THR A 184 -16.47 39.06 -10.13
CA THR A 184 -16.54 40.39 -10.76
C THR A 184 -15.12 40.99 -10.79
N PRO A 185 -14.61 41.43 -11.95
CA PRO A 185 -13.19 41.75 -12.09
C PRO A 185 -12.78 43.05 -11.37
N ILE A 186 -11.71 42.96 -10.57
CA ILE A 186 -10.94 44.10 -10.08
C ILE A 186 -9.80 44.37 -11.08
N PRO A 187 -9.60 45.60 -11.58
CA PRO A 187 -8.52 45.90 -12.52
C PRO A 187 -7.17 46.07 -11.79
N THR A 188 -6.21 45.20 -12.05
CA THR A 188 -4.80 45.31 -11.61
C THR A 188 -3.90 44.58 -12.63
N PRO A 189 -2.65 45.03 -12.83
CA PRO A 189 -2.21 45.67 -14.08
C PRO A 189 -2.04 44.70 -15.28
N THR A 190 -2.00 45.29 -16.48
CA THR A 190 -1.71 44.58 -17.73
C THR A 190 -0.28 44.04 -17.80
N ASP A 191 -0.10 42.78 -17.42
CA ASP A 191 0.71 41.87 -18.23
C ASP A 191 -0.19 41.28 -19.31
N THR A 192 0.30 41.22 -20.55
CA THR A 192 -0.50 40.80 -21.72
C THR A 192 -0.54 39.28 -21.82
N PRO A 193 -1.68 38.60 -21.59
CA PRO A 193 -1.82 37.19 -21.93
C PRO A 193 -2.19 37.10 -23.42
N THR A 194 -1.45 36.31 -24.17
CA THR A 194 -1.88 35.93 -25.52
C THR A 194 -3.12 35.04 -25.37
N SER A 195 -4.22 35.42 -26.02
CA SER A 195 -5.46 34.63 -26.05
C SER A 195 -5.22 33.32 -26.79
N THR A 196 -5.03 32.23 -26.05
CA THR A 196 -5.02 30.87 -26.63
C THR A 196 -6.45 30.35 -26.66
N THR A 197 -7.11 30.49 -27.81
CA THR A 197 -8.48 30.00 -28.01
C THR A 197 -8.44 28.53 -28.41
N GLY A 198 -8.53 27.62 -27.43
CA GLY A 198 -8.52 26.18 -27.63
C GLY A 198 -8.33 25.44 -26.31
N ALA A 199 -8.56 24.13 -26.32
CA ALA A 199 -8.29 23.28 -25.16
C ALA A 199 -6.77 23.15 -24.94
N VAL A 200 -6.35 22.91 -23.70
CA VAL A 200 -4.96 22.68 -23.33
C VAL A 200 -4.83 21.32 -22.68
N LEU A 201 -4.04 20.43 -23.26
CA LEU A 201 -3.62 19.17 -22.63
C LEU A 201 -2.27 19.36 -21.95
N SER A 202 -2.19 19.03 -20.67
CA SER A 202 -0.99 19.18 -19.85
C SER A 202 -0.63 17.86 -19.18
N LEU A 203 0.66 17.53 -19.17
CA LEU A 203 1.21 16.47 -18.32
C LEU A 203 1.66 17.06 -16.99
N ILE A 204 1.16 16.54 -15.88
CA ILE A 204 1.37 17.07 -14.53
C ILE A 204 2.00 15.97 -13.65
N PRO A 205 3.33 15.99 -13.43
CA PRO A 205 3.98 15.09 -12.48
C PRO A 205 3.59 15.41 -11.04
N SER A 206 3.35 14.38 -10.21
CA SER A 206 3.17 14.52 -8.77
C SER A 206 4.46 14.97 -8.06
N THR A 207 5.62 14.67 -8.65
CA THR A 207 6.93 15.18 -8.23
C THR A 207 7.79 15.61 -9.42
N SER A 208 8.54 16.70 -9.28
CA SER A 208 9.52 17.15 -10.29
C SER A 208 10.85 16.37 -10.27
N SER A 209 11.07 15.54 -9.24
CA SER A 209 12.24 14.67 -9.11
C SER A 209 11.87 13.31 -8.51
N VAL A 210 12.58 12.27 -8.93
CA VAL A 210 12.42 10.88 -8.47
C VAL A 210 13.80 10.22 -8.36
N ALA A 211 14.03 9.30 -7.43
CA ALA A 211 15.30 8.57 -7.38
C ALA A 211 15.32 7.40 -8.38
N VAL A 212 16.50 6.98 -8.84
CA VAL A 212 16.62 5.75 -9.65
C VAL A 212 16.05 4.55 -8.89
N GLY A 213 15.11 3.84 -9.52
CA GLY A 213 14.39 2.69 -8.99
C GLY A 213 13.14 3.01 -8.15
N ASP A 214 12.84 4.29 -7.94
CA ASP A 214 11.58 4.75 -7.32
C ASP A 214 10.60 5.24 -8.41
N TRP A 215 9.30 5.32 -8.07
CA TRP A 215 8.23 5.69 -9.01
C TRP A 215 7.68 7.10 -8.76
N THR A 216 7.01 7.64 -9.78
CA THR A 216 6.28 8.91 -9.77
C THR A 216 5.05 8.79 -10.67
N GLU A 217 4.05 9.64 -10.43
CA GLU A 217 2.80 9.67 -11.21
C GLU A 217 2.75 10.92 -12.07
N VAL A 218 2.16 10.81 -13.26
CA VAL A 218 2.02 11.88 -14.23
C VAL A 218 0.59 11.86 -14.74
N THR A 219 -0.18 12.86 -14.32
CA THR A 219 -1.58 13.02 -14.73
C THR A 219 -1.66 13.73 -16.07
N LEU A 220 -2.43 13.16 -17.00
CA LEU A 220 -2.86 13.86 -18.21
C LEU A 220 -4.11 14.67 -17.87
N HIS A 221 -3.98 15.99 -17.86
CA HIS A 221 -5.03 16.94 -17.54
C HIS A 221 -5.48 17.69 -18.80
N VAL A 222 -6.78 17.91 -18.98
CA VAL A 222 -7.34 18.80 -20.00
C VAL A 222 -7.95 20.04 -19.35
N ALA A 223 -7.61 21.21 -19.87
CA ALA A 223 -8.09 22.51 -19.43
C ALA A 223 -8.76 23.25 -20.60
N ASN A 224 -9.72 24.14 -20.32
CA ASN A 224 -10.48 24.92 -21.30
C ASN A 224 -11.12 24.07 -22.42
N ALA A 225 -11.53 22.83 -22.12
CA ALA A 225 -12.28 21.99 -23.04
C ALA A 225 -13.67 22.59 -23.31
N SER A 226 -14.11 22.54 -24.57
CA SER A 226 -15.48 22.88 -24.95
C SER A 226 -15.94 21.98 -26.09
N ASN A 227 -17.18 21.51 -26.00
CA ASN A 227 -17.80 20.50 -26.85
C ASN A 227 -16.97 19.20 -26.97
N LEU A 228 -16.23 18.81 -25.93
CA LEU A 228 -15.32 17.66 -25.96
C LEU A 228 -16.08 16.34 -25.86
N TYR A 229 -15.78 15.40 -26.76
CA TYR A 229 -16.43 14.08 -26.82
C TYR A 229 -15.46 12.91 -26.96
N GLY A 230 -14.29 13.14 -27.57
CA GLY A 230 -13.24 12.14 -27.72
C GLY A 230 -11.85 12.73 -27.55
N VAL A 231 -10.95 11.92 -27.03
CA VAL A 231 -9.51 12.20 -26.91
C VAL A 231 -8.72 11.01 -27.44
N GLU A 232 -7.69 11.27 -28.22
CA GLU A 232 -6.66 10.33 -28.63
C GLU A 232 -5.30 11.02 -28.46
N VAL A 233 -4.41 10.44 -27.66
CA VAL A 233 -3.07 10.98 -27.40
C VAL A 233 -2.00 9.92 -27.54
N HIS A 234 -0.84 10.35 -27.97
CA HIS A 234 0.40 9.58 -27.91
C HIS A 234 1.42 10.37 -27.07
N ILE A 235 1.89 9.76 -25.99
CA ILE A 235 2.80 10.35 -25.01
C ILE A 235 4.17 9.70 -25.15
N ALA A 236 5.17 10.45 -25.60
CA ALA A 236 6.56 10.02 -25.65
C ALA A 236 7.26 10.36 -24.32
N TYR A 237 8.20 9.53 -23.88
CA TYR A 237 8.98 9.74 -22.66
C TYR A 237 10.46 9.44 -22.88
N GLY A 238 11.33 10.13 -22.15
CA GLY A 238 12.78 9.92 -22.24
C GLY A 238 13.21 8.55 -21.70
N ALA A 239 14.24 7.96 -22.31
CA ALA A 239 14.69 6.58 -22.06
C ALA A 239 15.23 6.26 -20.64
N GLY A 240 15.26 7.23 -19.72
CA GLY A 240 15.53 7.00 -18.30
C GLY A 240 14.26 7.01 -17.43
N LEU A 241 13.10 6.93 -18.06
CA LEU A 241 11.81 6.69 -17.43
C LEU A 241 11.22 5.41 -18.04
N ASP A 242 10.79 4.48 -17.19
CA ASP A 242 10.08 3.26 -17.60
C ASP A 242 8.59 3.43 -17.24
N TRP A 243 7.66 3.30 -18.21
CA TRP A 243 6.24 3.24 -17.90
C TRP A 243 5.89 1.89 -17.25
N VAL A 244 5.20 1.92 -16.10
CA VAL A 244 4.93 0.70 -15.30
C VAL A 244 3.46 0.46 -14.98
N GLY A 245 2.58 1.43 -15.23
CA GLY A 245 1.16 1.30 -14.89
C GLY A 245 0.35 2.56 -15.16
N HIS A 246 -0.94 2.47 -14.90
CA HIS A 246 -1.88 3.58 -15.01
C HIS A 246 -3.02 3.42 -14.01
N GLY A 247 -3.72 4.52 -13.73
CA GLY A 247 -4.85 4.57 -12.80
C GLY A 247 -5.67 5.84 -12.98
N GLY A 248 -6.66 6.01 -12.11
CA GLY A 248 -7.68 7.04 -12.23
C GLY A 248 -8.78 6.68 -13.23
N GLN A 249 -9.93 7.35 -13.09
CA GLN A 249 -11.03 7.32 -14.04
C GLN A 249 -11.21 8.75 -14.54
N GLY A 250 -11.09 8.96 -15.84
CA GLY A 250 -11.13 10.29 -16.45
C GLY A 250 -12.55 10.81 -16.65
N CYS A 251 -12.66 12.10 -16.94
CA CYS A 251 -13.91 12.75 -17.36
C CYS A 251 -14.46 12.29 -18.73
N ILE A 252 -13.68 11.52 -19.49
CA ILE A 252 -14.05 10.93 -20.78
C ILE A 252 -13.77 9.42 -20.64
N ASP A 253 -14.79 8.61 -20.36
CA ASP A 253 -14.62 7.24 -19.89
C ASP A 253 -15.66 6.20 -20.36
N ASP A 254 -16.77 6.59 -21.02
CA ASP A 254 -17.79 5.64 -21.54
C ASP A 254 -17.16 4.51 -22.40
N VAL A 255 -16.16 4.85 -23.21
CA VAL A 255 -15.28 3.91 -23.90
C VAL A 255 -13.84 4.35 -23.73
N VAL A 256 -13.02 3.46 -23.17
CA VAL A 256 -11.57 3.66 -23.02
C VAL A 256 -10.82 2.57 -23.81
N VAL A 257 -9.81 2.97 -24.57
CA VAL A 257 -8.93 2.12 -25.38
C VAL A 257 -7.47 2.46 -25.06
N GLY A 258 -6.76 1.50 -24.46
CA GLY A 258 -5.46 1.78 -23.84
C GLY A 258 -5.61 2.41 -22.45
N PRO A 259 -4.50 2.71 -21.76
CA PRO A 259 -3.20 2.94 -22.35
C PRO A 259 -2.45 1.67 -22.79
N SER A 260 -1.70 1.79 -23.87
CA SER A 260 -0.84 0.72 -24.41
C SER A 260 0.49 1.28 -24.92
N GLU A 261 1.55 0.51 -24.75
CA GLU A 261 2.89 0.87 -25.22
C GLU A 261 3.06 0.50 -26.71
N GLU A 262 3.37 1.49 -27.55
CA GLU A 262 3.68 1.32 -28.97
C GLU A 262 4.72 2.37 -29.40
N ASP A 263 5.65 1.99 -30.29
CA ASP A 263 6.73 2.85 -30.82
C ASP A 263 7.56 3.67 -29.80
N GLY A 264 7.62 3.21 -28.54
CA GLY A 264 8.38 3.86 -27.47
C GLY A 264 7.63 4.99 -26.75
N GLY A 265 6.30 5.01 -26.86
CA GLY A 265 5.43 5.89 -26.09
C GLY A 265 4.17 5.17 -25.60
N VAL A 266 3.36 5.88 -24.81
CA VAL A 266 2.05 5.42 -24.34
C VAL A 266 0.97 6.04 -25.22
N GLN A 267 0.19 5.21 -25.92
CA GLN A 267 -1.04 5.64 -26.58
C GLN A 267 -2.22 5.49 -25.63
N TYR A 268 -3.11 6.49 -25.58
CA TYR A 268 -4.36 6.46 -24.81
C TYR A 268 -5.47 7.10 -25.65
N ALA A 269 -6.61 6.44 -25.74
CA ALA A 269 -7.81 7.00 -26.35
C ALA A 269 -9.04 6.76 -25.49
N ALA A 270 -9.94 7.74 -25.42
CA ALA A 270 -11.22 7.59 -24.77
C ALA A 270 -12.30 8.45 -25.45
N SER A 271 -13.56 8.04 -25.34
CA SER A 271 -14.69 8.77 -25.89
C SER A 271 -15.96 8.58 -25.07
N LEU A 272 -16.78 9.62 -24.99
CA LEU A 272 -18.16 9.54 -24.54
C LEU A 272 -19.05 8.78 -25.56
N GLN A 273 -20.19 8.27 -25.11
CA GLN A 273 -21.20 7.67 -25.97
C GLN A 273 -22.59 8.21 -25.68
N ALA A 274 -23.43 8.36 -26.72
CA ALA A 274 -24.82 8.77 -26.54
C ALA A 274 -25.54 7.78 -25.60
N PRO A 275 -26.20 8.25 -24.52
CA PRO A 275 -26.77 9.59 -24.38
C PRO A 275 -25.92 10.64 -23.64
N SER A 276 -24.66 10.37 -23.31
CA SER A 276 -23.76 11.31 -22.63
C SER A 276 -23.62 12.62 -23.40
N ALA A 277 -23.71 13.74 -22.69
CA ALA A 277 -23.52 15.09 -23.24
C ALA A 277 -22.02 15.40 -23.38
N PRO A 278 -21.60 16.27 -24.33
CA PRO A 278 -20.22 16.69 -24.42
C PRO A 278 -19.72 17.37 -23.15
N PHE A 279 -18.44 17.18 -22.87
CA PHE A 279 -17.73 17.75 -21.74
C PHE A 279 -17.33 19.21 -22.00
N GLU A 280 -17.45 20.02 -20.95
CA GLU A 280 -17.10 21.44 -20.92
C GLU A 280 -16.30 21.71 -19.62
N GLY A 281 -15.16 22.40 -19.71
CA GLY A 281 -14.37 22.80 -18.53
C GLY A 281 -12.99 22.13 -18.47
N GLU A 282 -12.60 21.68 -17.27
CA GLU A 282 -11.27 21.15 -16.97
C GLU A 282 -11.38 19.85 -16.15
N CYS A 283 -10.51 18.88 -16.41
CA CYS A 283 -10.53 17.57 -15.75
C CYS A 283 -9.27 16.74 -16.02
N ASP A 284 -9.07 15.72 -15.19
CA ASP A 284 -8.08 14.68 -15.44
C ASP A 284 -8.65 13.60 -16.38
N LEU A 285 -7.80 13.10 -17.28
CA LEU A 285 -8.13 12.07 -18.24
C LEU A 285 -7.59 10.69 -17.84
N ILE A 286 -6.34 10.64 -17.38
CA ILE A 286 -5.69 9.41 -16.87
C ILE A 286 -4.42 9.76 -16.08
N THR A 287 -4.09 8.97 -15.08
CA THR A 287 -2.79 9.03 -14.38
C THR A 287 -1.90 7.90 -14.87
N LEU A 288 -0.67 8.22 -15.30
CA LEU A 288 0.35 7.25 -15.70
C LEU A 288 1.44 7.14 -14.64
N THR A 289 1.90 5.93 -14.34
CA THR A 289 2.98 5.66 -13.39
C THR A 289 4.29 5.40 -14.12
N PHE A 290 5.34 6.13 -13.77
CA PHE A 290 6.70 6.00 -14.33
C PHE A 290 7.71 5.66 -13.23
N VAL A 291 8.72 4.85 -13.55
CA VAL A 291 9.89 4.57 -12.70
C VAL A 291 11.13 5.22 -13.30
N GLY A 292 11.95 5.90 -12.48
CA GLY A 292 13.23 6.41 -12.95
C GLY A 292 14.25 5.28 -13.14
N SER A 293 14.69 5.03 -14.37
CA SER A 293 15.62 3.93 -14.70
C SER A 293 17.08 4.35 -14.79
N ASP A 294 17.38 5.55 -15.27
CA ASP A 294 18.74 6.11 -15.37
C ASP A 294 18.85 7.54 -14.81
N PRO A 295 19.99 7.99 -14.26
CA PRO A 295 20.16 9.36 -13.77
C PRO A 295 20.17 10.40 -14.90
N GLY A 296 19.34 11.44 -14.79
CA GLY A 296 19.28 12.53 -15.76
C GLY A 296 17.98 13.33 -15.68
N THR A 297 17.84 14.36 -16.53
CA THR A 297 16.57 15.07 -16.71
C THR A 297 15.91 14.57 -17.99
N TYR A 298 14.69 14.05 -17.88
CA TYR A 298 13.96 13.45 -18.99
C TYR A 298 12.66 14.22 -19.22
N SER A 299 12.32 14.47 -20.49
CA SER A 299 11.01 15.02 -20.84
C SER A 299 9.96 13.91 -20.99
N ILE A 300 8.71 14.29 -20.74
CA ILE A 300 7.52 13.53 -21.11
C ILE A 300 6.67 14.50 -21.94
N GLU A 301 6.40 14.13 -23.19
CA GLU A 301 5.86 15.02 -24.20
C GLU A 301 4.65 14.38 -24.87
N ILE A 302 3.59 15.16 -25.10
CA ILE A 302 2.45 14.73 -25.90
C ILE A 302 2.88 14.84 -27.37
N ALA A 303 3.33 13.73 -27.95
CA ALA A 303 3.86 13.66 -29.31
C ALA A 303 2.79 13.89 -30.37
N SER A 304 1.55 13.49 -30.09
CA SER A 304 0.36 13.88 -30.85
C SER A 304 -0.88 13.86 -29.96
N ALA A 305 -1.82 14.76 -30.25
CA ALA A 305 -3.15 14.78 -29.64
C ALA A 305 -4.21 15.09 -30.69
N LEU A 306 -5.35 14.39 -30.61
CA LEU A 306 -6.57 14.68 -31.32
C LEU A 306 -7.70 14.76 -30.29
N LEU A 307 -8.39 15.90 -30.27
CA LEU A 307 -9.65 16.06 -29.53
C LEU A 307 -10.79 16.14 -30.55
N SER A 308 -11.94 15.54 -30.25
CA SER A 308 -13.10 15.55 -31.15
C SER A 308 -14.40 15.95 -30.47
N ASP A 309 -15.29 16.55 -31.25
CA ASP A 309 -16.67 16.85 -30.86
C ASP A 309 -17.63 15.65 -31.08
N PRO A 310 -18.93 15.74 -30.69
CA PRO A 310 -19.90 14.64 -30.86
C PRO A 310 -20.19 14.26 -32.32
N ASP A 311 -19.92 15.16 -33.27
CA ASP A 311 -20.06 14.94 -34.71
C ASP A 311 -18.77 14.35 -35.33
N GLY A 312 -17.69 14.23 -34.54
CA GLY A 312 -16.38 13.72 -34.95
C GLY A 312 -15.45 14.75 -35.58
N ASN A 313 -15.75 16.05 -35.47
CA ASN A 313 -14.85 17.12 -35.94
C ASN A 313 -13.72 17.37 -34.94
N SER A 314 -12.52 17.68 -35.43
CA SER A 314 -11.36 18.00 -34.60
C SER A 314 -11.51 19.34 -33.87
N LEU A 315 -11.22 19.36 -32.57
CA LEU A 315 -11.13 20.56 -31.74
C LEU A 315 -9.68 21.08 -31.71
N GLU A 316 -9.52 22.40 -31.60
CA GLU A 316 -8.21 23.04 -31.44
C GLU A 316 -7.61 22.69 -30.06
N VAL A 317 -6.38 22.15 -30.06
CA VAL A 317 -5.69 21.70 -28.85
C VAL A 317 -4.24 22.22 -28.81
N THR A 318 -3.85 22.72 -27.65
CA THR A 318 -2.45 23.04 -27.31
C THR A 318 -1.93 21.99 -26.34
N THR A 319 -0.68 21.53 -26.51
CA THR A 319 -0.09 20.49 -25.67
C THR A 319 1.08 21.03 -24.84
N GLN A 320 1.12 20.70 -23.55
CA GLN A 320 2.20 21.03 -22.63
C GLN A 320 2.79 19.74 -22.02
N GLY A 321 4.05 19.48 -22.36
CA GLY A 321 4.84 18.40 -21.74
C GLY A 321 5.39 18.78 -20.37
N ALA A 322 6.03 17.80 -19.73
CA ALA A 322 6.68 17.93 -18.43
C ALA A 322 8.15 17.47 -18.49
N THR A 323 8.89 17.74 -17.41
CA THR A 323 10.25 17.22 -17.19
C THR A 323 10.39 16.65 -15.79
N ILE A 324 11.04 15.49 -15.67
CA ILE A 324 11.32 14.83 -14.41
C ILE A 324 12.83 14.67 -14.27
N GLU A 325 13.38 15.10 -13.12
CA GLU A 325 14.77 14.84 -12.76
C GLU A 325 14.89 13.48 -12.05
N VAL A 326 15.45 12.50 -12.74
CA VAL A 326 15.80 11.21 -12.13
C VAL A 326 17.17 11.35 -11.46
N VAL A 327 17.17 11.33 -10.13
CA VAL A 327 18.34 11.55 -9.30
C VAL A 327 19.07 10.23 -9.05
N GLY A 328 20.29 10.14 -9.56
CA GLY A 328 21.19 9.02 -9.33
C GLY A 328 21.99 9.14 -8.02
N PRO A 329 22.66 8.05 -7.57
CA PRO A 329 23.66 8.14 -6.52
C PRO A 329 24.82 9.04 -6.98
N THR A 330 25.04 10.14 -6.28
CA THR A 330 26.18 11.03 -6.52
C THR A 330 27.48 10.26 -6.24
N GLU A 331 28.35 10.21 -7.25
CA GLU A 331 29.57 9.39 -7.35
C GLU A 331 29.37 7.89 -7.59
N THR A 332 30.02 7.38 -8.64
CA THR A 332 30.23 5.95 -8.86
C THR A 332 31.53 5.54 -8.17
N PRO A 333 31.51 4.89 -6.99
CA PRO A 333 32.72 4.25 -6.48
C PRO A 333 33.09 3.09 -7.42
N THR A 334 34.30 3.16 -7.98
CA THR A 334 34.88 2.08 -8.81
C THR A 334 34.75 0.75 -8.06
N PRO A 335 34.19 -0.31 -8.67
CA PRO A 335 33.89 -1.54 -7.94
C PRO A 335 35.19 -2.14 -7.36
N PRO A 336 35.24 -2.46 -6.05
CA PRO A 336 36.41 -3.09 -5.47
C PRO A 336 36.58 -4.50 -6.08
N PRO A 337 37.83 -4.92 -6.39
CA PRO A 337 38.08 -6.22 -7.00
C PRO A 337 37.83 -7.35 -5.99
N GLY A 338 36.61 -7.92 -6.03
CA GLY A 338 36.20 -9.02 -5.16
C GLY A 338 34.77 -9.56 -5.38
N GLY A 339 34.07 -9.11 -6.43
CA GLY A 339 32.67 -9.47 -6.70
C GLY A 339 32.45 -10.85 -7.32
N GLU A 340 33.00 -11.92 -6.73
CA GLU A 340 32.50 -13.27 -7.00
C GLU A 340 31.39 -13.62 -6.00
N CYS A 341 30.40 -14.40 -6.44
CA CYS A 341 29.23 -14.80 -5.65
C CYS A 341 29.58 -15.93 -4.65
N THR A 342 30.66 -15.72 -3.89
CA THR A 342 31.32 -16.70 -3.00
C THR A 342 31.18 -16.36 -1.51
N ASP A 343 30.90 -15.10 -1.17
CA ASP A 343 30.67 -14.63 0.21
C ASP A 343 29.23 -14.08 0.33
N ILE A 344 28.29 -14.97 0.68
CA ILE A 344 26.86 -14.67 0.81
C ILE A 344 26.53 -14.35 2.27
N LEU A 345 26.07 -13.14 2.54
CA LEU A 345 25.65 -12.68 3.87
C LEU A 345 24.35 -13.34 4.33
N GLY A 346 23.46 -13.68 3.38
CA GLY A 346 22.20 -14.38 3.63
C GLY A 346 21.29 -14.39 2.41
N TYR A 347 20.04 -14.80 2.62
CA TYR A 347 19.02 -14.90 1.58
C TYR A 347 17.78 -14.09 1.94
N HIS A 348 17.27 -13.31 0.99
CA HIS A 348 16.07 -12.48 1.14
C HIS A 348 14.97 -12.98 0.20
N VAL A 349 13.77 -13.27 0.70
CA VAL A 349 12.62 -13.62 -0.13
C VAL A 349 11.83 -12.35 -0.44
N VAL A 350 11.86 -11.92 -1.71
CA VAL A 350 11.23 -10.68 -2.18
C VAL A 350 9.73 -10.69 -1.86
N ARG A 351 9.27 -9.68 -1.15
CA ARG A 351 7.86 -9.43 -0.83
C ARG A 351 7.22 -8.58 -1.93
N ARG A 352 5.89 -8.51 -1.96
CA ARG A 352 5.17 -7.64 -2.90
C ARG A 352 5.54 -6.18 -2.62
N GLY A 353 5.95 -5.44 -3.65
CA GLY A 353 6.38 -4.04 -3.55
C GLY A 353 7.87 -3.81 -3.23
N GLU A 354 8.67 -4.84 -2.94
CA GLU A 354 10.11 -4.66 -2.74
C GLU A 354 10.88 -4.59 -4.07
N THR A 355 11.77 -3.61 -4.21
CA THR A 355 12.71 -3.46 -5.34
C THR A 355 14.11 -3.92 -4.97
N LEU A 356 14.95 -4.24 -5.95
CA LEU A 356 16.33 -4.68 -5.69
C LEU A 356 17.16 -3.59 -4.98
N TYR A 357 16.81 -2.32 -5.21
CA TYR A 357 17.36 -1.15 -4.53
C TYR A 357 16.89 -1.08 -3.07
N ALA A 358 15.61 -1.34 -2.78
CA ALA A 358 15.11 -1.42 -1.41
C ALA A 358 15.77 -2.55 -0.62
N VAL A 359 16.00 -3.71 -1.25
CA VAL A 359 16.74 -4.84 -0.69
C VAL A 359 18.22 -4.48 -0.47
N GLY A 360 18.86 -3.78 -1.41
CA GLY A 360 20.23 -3.28 -1.25
C GLY A 360 20.36 -2.30 -0.09
N ARG A 361 19.42 -1.36 0.07
CA ARG A 361 19.37 -0.39 1.18
C ARG A 361 19.23 -1.11 2.52
N ALA A 362 18.37 -2.15 2.59
CA ALA A 362 18.11 -2.94 3.80
C ALA A 362 19.36 -3.63 4.39
N TYR A 363 20.28 -4.06 3.52
CA TYR A 363 21.50 -4.78 3.92
C TYR A 363 22.78 -3.95 3.80
N GLY A 364 22.69 -2.71 3.29
CA GLY A 364 23.87 -1.91 2.93
C GLY A 364 24.71 -2.57 1.83
N VAL A 365 24.06 -3.25 0.88
CA VAL A 365 24.71 -4.01 -0.21
C VAL A 365 24.35 -3.41 -1.57
N ARG A 366 25.30 -3.35 -2.51
CA ARG A 366 25.10 -2.72 -3.82
C ARG A 366 24.09 -3.52 -4.67
N PRO A 367 23.02 -2.91 -5.22
CA PRO A 367 21.98 -3.64 -5.97
C PRO A 367 22.50 -4.36 -7.23
N ASP A 368 23.47 -3.79 -7.94
CA ASP A 368 24.13 -4.41 -9.10
C ASP A 368 24.90 -5.69 -8.71
N ALA A 369 25.54 -5.71 -7.53
CA ALA A 369 26.19 -6.91 -7.01
C ALA A 369 25.17 -8.00 -6.65
N ILE A 370 24.00 -7.63 -6.10
CA ILE A 370 22.90 -8.58 -5.87
C ILE A 370 22.38 -9.12 -7.21
N ALA A 371 22.20 -8.25 -8.21
CA ALA A 371 21.73 -8.66 -9.55
C ALA A 371 22.68 -9.68 -10.20
N LEU A 372 23.98 -9.37 -10.24
CA LEU A 372 25.02 -10.22 -10.79
C LEU A 372 25.11 -11.58 -10.06
N CYS A 373 25.07 -11.58 -8.73
CA CYS A 373 25.14 -12.81 -7.93
C CYS A 373 23.92 -13.72 -8.12
N ASN A 374 22.75 -13.16 -8.47
CA ASN A 374 21.52 -13.91 -8.73
C ASN A 374 21.23 -14.17 -10.23
N GLY A 375 22.13 -13.76 -11.14
CA GLY A 375 21.91 -13.90 -12.58
C GLY A 375 20.75 -13.05 -13.13
N ILE A 376 20.39 -11.97 -12.44
CA ILE A 376 19.31 -11.05 -12.81
C ILE A 376 19.82 -10.09 -13.88
N ILE A 377 19.28 -10.20 -15.10
CA ILE A 377 19.69 -9.38 -16.25
C ILE A 377 19.16 -7.95 -16.15
N ASN A 378 17.93 -7.77 -15.65
CA ASN A 378 17.33 -6.46 -15.40
C ASN A 378 17.10 -6.27 -13.89
N PRO A 379 17.88 -5.42 -13.19
CA PRO A 379 17.72 -5.12 -11.76
C PRO A 379 16.34 -4.60 -11.35
N ASN A 380 15.59 -3.97 -12.27
CA ASN A 380 14.27 -3.42 -12.03
C ASN A 380 13.17 -4.50 -12.03
N LEU A 381 13.46 -5.71 -12.54
CA LEU A 381 12.50 -6.79 -12.69
C LEU A 381 12.76 -7.95 -11.71
N ILE A 382 12.42 -7.74 -10.44
CA ILE A 382 12.32 -8.82 -9.45
C ILE A 382 10.86 -9.17 -9.15
N ARG A 383 10.59 -10.46 -8.92
CA ARG A 383 9.23 -10.98 -8.66
C ARG A 383 9.08 -11.33 -7.18
N ALA A 384 7.91 -11.04 -6.62
CA ALA A 384 7.56 -11.51 -5.28
C ALA A 384 7.66 -13.04 -5.19
N GLY A 385 8.20 -13.55 -4.08
CA GLY A 385 8.54 -14.95 -3.86
C GLY A 385 9.93 -15.37 -4.38
N THR A 386 10.63 -14.53 -5.16
CA THR A 386 12.02 -14.81 -5.57
C THR A 386 12.94 -14.77 -4.35
N THR A 387 13.79 -15.79 -4.20
CA THR A 387 14.84 -15.79 -3.17
C THR A 387 16.13 -15.23 -3.75
N LEU A 388 16.61 -14.12 -3.19
CA LEU A 388 17.85 -13.44 -3.56
C LEU A 388 18.98 -13.84 -2.60
N ALA A 389 20.09 -14.35 -3.15
CA ALA A 389 21.37 -14.44 -2.44
C ALA A 389 21.98 -13.05 -2.32
N ILE A 390 22.28 -12.58 -1.12
CA ILE A 390 22.81 -11.24 -0.89
C ILE A 390 24.32 -11.32 -0.63
N PRO A 391 25.18 -10.86 -1.56
CA PRO A 391 26.63 -10.95 -1.41
C PRO A 391 27.18 -9.88 -0.44
N ASN A 392 28.39 -10.12 0.06
CA ASN A 392 29.17 -9.16 0.84
C ASN A 392 29.78 -8.06 -0.06
N ALA A 393 28.93 -7.16 -0.57
CA ALA A 393 29.33 -6.08 -1.47
C ALA A 393 28.85 -4.72 -0.94
N PRO A 394 29.58 -4.08 -0.01
CA PRO A 394 29.09 -2.92 0.75
C PRO A 394 28.77 -1.71 -0.15
N TRP A 395 27.65 -1.06 0.16
CA TRP A 395 27.16 0.17 -0.48
C TRP A 395 27.39 1.35 0.45
N SER A 396 28.19 2.32 0.05
CA SER A 396 28.46 3.53 0.83
C SER A 396 28.84 4.70 -0.09
N PRO A 397 28.26 5.90 0.07
CA PRO A 397 27.09 6.17 0.91
C PRO A 397 25.84 5.43 0.40
N ILE A 398 24.91 5.11 1.29
CA ILE A 398 23.60 4.54 0.92
C ILE A 398 22.68 5.72 0.57
N PRO A 399 22.14 5.80 -0.67
CA PRO A 399 21.18 6.84 -1.04
C PRO A 399 19.86 6.69 -0.26
N PRO A 400 19.16 7.81 0.02
CA PRO A 400 17.81 7.76 0.58
C PRO A 400 16.83 7.07 -0.37
N GLY A 401 15.75 6.52 0.19
CA GLY A 401 14.68 5.84 -0.54
C GLY A 401 14.07 4.68 0.27
N PRO A 402 13.02 4.03 -0.24
CA PRO A 402 12.32 2.92 0.44
C PRO A 402 13.27 1.78 0.85
N VAL A 403 13.22 1.36 2.11
CA VAL A 403 14.07 0.29 2.67
C VAL A 403 13.24 -0.98 2.84
N ALA A 404 13.67 -2.09 2.21
CA ALA A 404 13.02 -3.39 2.40
C ALA A 404 13.21 -3.88 3.85
N ILE A 405 12.34 -4.75 4.34
CA ILE A 405 12.48 -5.24 5.72
C ILE A 405 13.62 -6.29 5.74
N PRO A 406 14.71 -6.09 6.52
CA PRO A 406 15.80 -7.06 6.58
C PRO A 406 15.29 -8.40 7.11
N GLN A 407 15.53 -9.47 6.34
CA GLN A 407 15.12 -10.85 6.67
C GLN A 407 16.26 -11.67 7.30
N PHE A 408 17.47 -11.09 7.39
CA PHE A 408 18.67 -11.59 8.06
C PHE A 408 19.62 -10.40 8.32
N GLY A 409 20.84 -10.65 8.79
CA GLY A 409 21.87 -9.62 8.98
C GLY A 409 22.12 -9.32 10.46
N PRO A 410 23.02 -8.36 10.77
CA PRO A 410 23.34 -8.04 12.16
C PRO A 410 22.21 -7.21 12.78
N GLY A 411 21.37 -7.85 13.59
CA GLY A 411 20.48 -7.13 14.50
C GLY A 411 21.28 -6.35 15.57
N PRO A 412 20.59 -5.57 16.44
CA PRO A 412 21.22 -4.96 17.60
C PRO A 412 21.88 -6.04 18.47
N GLY A 413 23.22 -6.05 18.50
CA GLY A 413 24.00 -7.16 19.02
C GLY A 413 23.70 -7.49 20.48
N THR A 414 22.84 -8.49 20.70
CA THR A 414 22.49 -8.98 22.03
C THR A 414 23.52 -10.05 22.43
N ALA A 415 24.29 -9.76 23.47
CA ALA A 415 25.37 -10.64 23.93
C ALA A 415 24.83 -11.95 24.53
N CYS A 416 25.54 -13.06 24.33
CA CYS A 416 25.15 -14.38 24.86
C CYS A 416 24.94 -14.37 26.37
N ARG A 417 23.68 -14.51 26.80
CA ARG A 417 23.26 -14.48 28.20
C ARG A 417 23.31 -15.87 28.85
N TYR A 418 23.03 -16.92 28.09
CA TYR A 418 23.13 -18.32 28.53
C TYR A 418 23.75 -19.22 27.45
N TYR A 419 24.19 -20.41 27.85
CA TYR A 419 24.56 -21.50 26.93
C TYR A 419 23.65 -22.71 27.19
N HIS A 420 23.05 -23.25 26.13
CA HIS A 420 22.13 -24.38 26.17
C HIS A 420 22.64 -25.55 25.33
N THR A 421 22.80 -26.72 25.94
CA THR A 421 23.15 -27.95 25.20
C THR A 421 21.89 -28.69 24.74
N VAL A 422 21.67 -28.73 23.43
CA VAL A 422 20.51 -29.37 22.77
C VAL A 422 20.41 -30.84 23.18
N ARG A 423 19.24 -31.26 23.67
CA ARG A 423 18.96 -32.66 24.01
C ARG A 423 18.28 -33.39 22.87
N TRP A 424 18.29 -34.72 22.92
CA TRP A 424 17.60 -35.55 21.95
C TRP A 424 16.09 -35.23 21.93
N GLY A 425 15.56 -34.89 20.74
CA GLY A 425 14.15 -34.51 20.56
C GLY A 425 13.80 -33.04 20.84
N GLU A 426 14.77 -32.18 21.18
CA GLU A 426 14.58 -30.73 21.19
C GLU A 426 14.75 -30.13 19.78
N ASN A 427 14.11 -28.99 19.53
CA ASN A 427 14.22 -28.19 18.31
C ASN A 427 14.32 -26.70 18.67
N LEU A 428 14.76 -25.85 17.74
CA LEU A 428 15.00 -24.42 17.99
C LEU A 428 13.76 -23.72 18.58
N PHE A 429 12.56 -24.02 18.08
CA PHE A 429 11.28 -23.50 18.59
C PHE A 429 11.03 -23.84 20.07
N ARG A 430 11.17 -25.10 20.48
CA ARG A 430 10.98 -25.51 21.89
C ARG A 430 12.04 -24.95 22.82
N ILE A 431 13.27 -24.77 22.33
CA ILE A 431 14.35 -24.13 23.07
C ILE A 431 14.06 -22.63 23.23
N SER A 432 13.56 -21.96 22.18
CA SER A 432 13.24 -20.54 22.25
C SER A 432 12.12 -20.24 23.25
N LEU A 433 11.05 -21.03 23.24
CA LEU A 433 9.96 -20.97 24.23
C LEU A 433 10.45 -21.21 25.68
N ARG A 434 11.47 -22.06 25.88
CA ARG A 434 12.06 -22.30 27.21
C ARG A 434 12.76 -21.06 27.77
N TYR A 435 13.36 -20.23 26.92
CA TYR A 435 14.19 -19.09 27.31
C TYR A 435 13.51 -17.72 27.12
N GLY A 436 12.32 -17.66 26.53
CA GLY A 436 11.59 -16.41 26.33
C GLY A 436 12.21 -15.49 25.26
N VAL A 437 12.91 -16.08 24.30
CA VAL A 437 13.53 -15.40 23.16
C VAL A 437 13.07 -16.03 21.85
N SER A 438 13.15 -15.29 20.73
CA SER A 438 12.76 -15.81 19.41
C SER A 438 13.74 -16.88 18.93
N MET A 439 13.21 -17.93 18.28
CA MET A 439 14.03 -18.99 17.68
C MET A 439 14.95 -18.45 16.58
N TRP A 440 14.55 -17.36 15.92
CA TRP A 440 15.36 -16.66 14.92
C TRP A 440 16.55 -15.96 15.56
N THR A 441 16.37 -15.30 16.71
CA THR A 441 17.47 -14.64 17.45
C THR A 441 18.47 -15.66 18.02
N ILE A 442 18.01 -16.83 18.46
CA ILE A 442 18.91 -17.94 18.82
C ILE A 442 19.63 -18.47 17.58
N ALA A 443 18.94 -18.62 16.45
CA ALA A 443 19.56 -19.09 15.21
C ALA A 443 20.62 -18.10 14.70
N GLU A 444 20.33 -16.79 14.71
CA GLU A 444 21.25 -15.69 14.41
C GLU A 444 22.50 -15.74 15.29
N ALA A 445 22.32 -15.76 16.61
CA ALA A 445 23.41 -15.80 17.59
C ALA A 445 24.31 -17.04 17.48
N ASN A 446 23.83 -18.11 16.82
CA ASN A 446 24.58 -19.36 16.60
C ASN A 446 24.94 -19.62 15.12
N ARG A 447 24.61 -18.70 14.20
CA ARG A 447 24.80 -18.87 12.75
C ARG A 447 24.15 -20.14 12.20
N ILE A 448 22.91 -20.42 12.62
CA ILE A 448 22.12 -21.57 12.19
C ILE A 448 21.17 -21.14 11.08
N TYR A 449 21.61 -21.30 9.84
CA TYR A 449 20.87 -20.85 8.65
C TYR A 449 19.65 -21.72 8.29
N ASN A 450 19.56 -22.94 8.82
CA ASN A 450 18.40 -23.81 8.68
C ASN A 450 17.85 -24.17 10.07
N LEU A 451 16.71 -23.59 10.44
CA LEU A 451 16.09 -23.77 11.76
C LEU A 451 15.77 -25.23 12.12
N ASN A 452 15.60 -26.09 11.11
CA ASN A 452 15.30 -27.51 11.31
C ASN A 452 16.58 -28.35 11.51
N TYR A 453 17.77 -27.74 11.42
CA TYR A 453 19.05 -28.43 11.44
C TYR A 453 19.86 -28.09 12.70
N ILE A 454 19.41 -28.66 13.83
CA ILE A 454 20.21 -28.74 15.06
C ILE A 454 20.33 -30.21 15.50
N TRP A 455 21.39 -30.54 16.25
CA TRP A 455 21.64 -31.91 16.70
C TRP A 455 21.88 -32.01 18.22
N ALA A 456 21.56 -33.17 18.78
CA ALA A 456 21.79 -33.44 20.19
C ALA A 456 23.29 -33.32 20.54
N GLY A 457 23.60 -32.60 21.61
CA GLY A 457 24.97 -32.26 22.03
C GLY A 457 25.51 -30.95 21.46
N GLN A 458 24.83 -30.31 20.51
CA GLN A 458 25.17 -28.95 20.05
C GLN A 458 24.96 -27.94 21.19
N VAL A 459 25.88 -27.00 21.37
CA VAL A 459 25.75 -25.91 22.37
C VAL A 459 25.32 -24.64 21.65
N LEU A 460 24.23 -24.05 22.12
CA LEU A 460 23.66 -22.81 21.61
C LEU A 460 23.89 -21.66 22.58
N CYS A 461 24.44 -20.55 22.09
CA CYS A 461 24.33 -19.24 22.71
C CYS A 461 22.85 -18.81 22.72
N ILE A 462 22.33 -18.44 23.88
CA ILE A 462 20.99 -17.89 24.05
C ILE A 462 21.18 -16.41 24.46
N PRO A 463 20.76 -15.43 23.63
CA PRO A 463 20.80 -14.01 23.96
C PRO A 463 19.94 -13.63 25.19
#